data_AF-A0A970XN08-F1
#
_entry.id   AF-A0A970XN08-F1
#
_cell.length_a   1.000
_cell.length_b   1.000
_cell.length_c   1.000
_cell.angle_alpha   90.00
_cell.angle_beta   90.00
_cell.angle_gamma   90.00
#
_symmetry.space_group_name_H-M   'P 1'
#
loop_
_entity.id
_entity.type
_entity.pdbx_description
1 polymer ?
#
loop_
_entity_poly.entity_id
_entity_poly.type
_entity_poly.pdbx_seq_one_letter_code
_entity_poly.pdbx_strand_id
1 'polypeptide(L)'
;MSKKVKLILLSAVAVVVLVGVGLGTYFGVLYVNPEEFINELDTSGVFKNSFEDRIAQTDIFNVMYDHMIDNTSGKQPKLLFVGYDGAIANAIPLQKDYQTSAIFKLRETGGVYLGYCGGAKPGDQDTSTAPGWAAAFTGVWGSVSGVEANKNELKETSRSIIYQFGERGIPTSYSVTWEPHIERTYVKEVTSAETNSYPIDYVLGEKDEDTFLDMKERIESGDTDAIFGILEYTDSAGHGFGYKTSIEKYMDAVRNAEDDAYSLISTIESRATYAEEDWLIIIMSDHGGIYRNHGKTSYMESTIFFASNKEIFG
;
A
#
# COMPACT_ATOMS: atom_id res chain seq x y z
N MET A 1 -5.27 65.58 -25.80
CA MET A 1 -3.96 65.09 -26.28
C MET A 1 -3.49 63.97 -25.37
N SER A 2 -3.68 62.73 -25.82
CA SER A 2 -3.27 61.51 -25.13
C SER A 2 -1.77 61.26 -25.34
N LYS A 3 -1.01 61.04 -24.27
CA LYS A 3 0.33 60.46 -24.34
C LYS A 3 0.39 59.20 -23.48
N LYS A 4 0.61 58.09 -24.19
CA LYS A 4 0.61 56.69 -23.78
C LYS A 4 1.75 56.40 -22.80
N VAL A 5 1.43 55.69 -21.71
CA VAL A 5 2.39 55.02 -20.83
C VAL A 5 2.85 53.75 -21.54
N LYS A 6 4.17 53.57 -21.69
CA LYS A 6 4.79 52.36 -22.24
C LYS A 6 4.97 51.34 -21.12
N LEU A 7 4.31 50.20 -21.25
CA LEU A 7 4.54 48.99 -20.47
C LEU A 7 5.90 48.38 -20.89
N ILE A 8 6.82 48.17 -19.94
CA ILE A 8 8.04 47.40 -20.17
C ILE A 8 7.74 45.97 -19.68
N LEU A 9 7.69 45.02 -20.62
CA LEU A 9 7.70 43.59 -20.30
C LEU A 9 9.05 43.24 -19.69
N LEU A 10 9.07 42.74 -18.45
CA LEU A 10 10.19 41.96 -17.94
C LEU A 10 10.09 40.55 -18.52
N SER A 11 10.91 40.27 -19.54
CA SER A 11 11.25 38.92 -19.96
C SER A 11 12.07 38.25 -18.85
N ALA A 12 11.57 37.15 -18.31
CA ALA A 12 12.29 36.29 -17.38
C ALA A 12 13.58 35.78 -18.04
N VAL A 13 14.73 36.18 -17.51
CA VAL A 13 16.03 35.65 -17.90
C VAL A 13 16.20 34.31 -17.20
N ALA A 14 16.12 33.23 -17.96
CA ALA A 14 16.56 31.91 -17.51
C ALA A 14 18.09 31.97 -17.28
N VAL A 15 18.50 31.87 -16.02
CA VAL A 15 19.91 31.69 -15.67
C VAL A 15 20.28 30.25 -15.95
N VAL A 16 20.86 30.01 -17.13
CA VAL A 16 21.54 28.75 -17.46
C VAL A 16 22.92 28.80 -16.80
N VAL A 17 23.10 28.05 -15.72
CA VAL A 17 24.43 27.78 -15.16
C VAL A 17 25.05 26.67 -16.00
N LEU A 18 25.92 27.04 -16.93
CA LEU A 18 26.79 26.14 -17.68
C LEU A 18 28.02 25.82 -16.82
N VAL A 19 28.03 24.66 -16.16
CA VAL A 19 29.27 24.04 -15.67
C VAL A 19 29.62 22.92 -16.64
N GLY A 20 30.48 23.24 -17.61
CA GLY A 20 31.04 22.27 -18.53
C GLY A 20 32.40 21.80 -18.04
N VAL A 21 32.45 20.70 -17.27
CA VAL A 21 33.57 19.75 -17.24
C VAL A 21 33.02 18.38 -16.79
N GLY A 22 32.98 17.38 -17.69
CA GLY A 22 32.91 15.96 -17.33
C GLY A 22 31.57 15.34 -16.92
N LEU A 23 30.44 15.70 -17.54
CA LEU A 23 29.09 15.27 -17.14
C LEU A 23 28.44 14.15 -17.98
N GLY A 24 29.21 13.49 -18.86
CA GLY A 24 28.68 12.48 -19.79
C GLY A 24 28.40 11.09 -19.20
N THR A 25 28.87 10.79 -17.98
CA THR A 25 28.76 9.45 -17.38
C THR A 25 28.13 9.42 -15.99
N TYR A 26 27.77 10.58 -15.41
CA TYR A 26 27.16 10.64 -14.07
C TYR A 26 25.66 10.94 -14.06
N PHE A 27 25.10 11.44 -15.17
CA PHE A 27 23.67 11.71 -15.31
C PHE A 27 22.85 10.50 -15.80
N GLY A 28 23.51 9.40 -16.17
CA GLY A 28 22.84 8.17 -16.63
C GLY A 28 22.21 7.31 -15.53
N VAL A 29 22.27 7.73 -14.26
CA VAL A 29 21.87 6.89 -13.12
C VAL A 29 20.58 7.34 -12.42
N LEU A 30 20.03 8.51 -12.79
CA LEU A 30 18.96 9.12 -12.01
C LEU A 30 17.61 9.24 -12.74
N TYR A 31 17.55 9.39 -14.06
CA TYR A 31 16.26 9.58 -14.72
C TYR A 31 15.47 8.25 -14.82
N VAL A 32 14.27 8.20 -14.23
CA VAL A 32 13.28 7.16 -14.54
C VAL A 32 12.38 7.72 -15.63
N ASN A 33 12.34 7.06 -16.80
CA ASN A 33 11.46 7.46 -17.89
C ASN A 33 10.03 6.96 -17.61
N PRO A 34 9.03 7.85 -17.47
CA PRO A 34 7.65 7.44 -17.21
C PRO A 34 7.09 6.50 -18.29
N GLU A 35 7.43 6.70 -19.56
CA GLU A 35 6.96 5.84 -20.65
C GLU A 35 7.53 4.42 -20.56
N GLU A 36 8.79 4.30 -20.14
CA GLU A 36 9.45 3.00 -19.95
C GLU A 36 8.83 2.25 -18.77
N PHE A 37 8.56 2.96 -17.66
CA PHE A 37 7.88 2.40 -16.50
C PHE A 37 6.47 1.89 -16.85
N ILE A 38 5.69 2.69 -17.59
CA ILE A 38 4.35 2.28 -18.03
C ILE A 38 4.43 1.05 -18.92
N ASN A 39 5.33 1.07 -19.91
CA ASN A 39 5.51 -0.05 -20.82
C ASN A 39 5.98 -1.33 -20.09
N GLU A 40 6.85 -1.21 -19.08
CA GLU A 40 7.27 -2.34 -18.24
C GLU A 40 6.07 -3.00 -17.54
N LEU A 41 5.16 -2.19 -16.97
CA LEU A 41 3.96 -2.71 -16.31
C LEU A 41 3.00 -3.36 -17.31
N ASP A 42 2.65 -2.64 -18.39
CA ASP A 42 1.66 -3.09 -19.38
C ASP A 42 2.10 -4.34 -20.15
N THR A 43 3.40 -4.51 -20.38
CA THR A 43 3.93 -5.65 -21.14
C THR A 43 4.38 -6.82 -20.26
N SER A 44 4.32 -6.69 -18.94
CA SER A 44 4.74 -7.73 -17.99
C SER A 44 3.95 -9.04 -18.08
N GLY A 45 2.69 -8.97 -18.52
CA GLY A 45 1.75 -10.10 -18.49
C GLY A 45 1.32 -10.55 -17.09
N VAL A 46 1.61 -9.75 -16.06
CA VAL A 46 1.31 -10.07 -14.66
C VAL A 46 -0.03 -9.51 -14.23
N PHE A 47 -0.27 -8.23 -14.54
CA PHE A 47 -1.45 -7.47 -14.13
C PHE A 47 -2.66 -7.76 -15.04
N LYS A 48 -3.86 -7.75 -14.47
CA LYS A 48 -5.12 -7.99 -15.22
C LYS A 48 -5.65 -6.76 -15.93
N ASN A 49 -5.30 -5.58 -15.46
CA ASN A 49 -5.66 -4.29 -16.04
C ASN A 49 -4.42 -3.58 -16.61
N SER A 50 -4.67 -2.62 -17.50
CA SER A 50 -3.63 -1.74 -18.03
C SER A 50 -3.27 -0.65 -17.02
N PHE A 51 -2.16 0.05 -17.28
CA PHE A 51 -1.81 1.27 -16.58
C PHE A 51 -2.96 2.28 -16.65
N GLU A 52 -3.53 2.55 -17.82
CA GLU A 52 -4.61 3.55 -17.96
C GLU A 52 -5.90 3.17 -17.19
N ASP A 53 -6.12 1.87 -16.95
CA ASP A 53 -7.27 1.33 -16.21
C ASP A 53 -6.93 1.05 -14.72
N ARG A 54 -5.97 1.79 -14.15
CA ARG A 54 -5.57 1.68 -12.75
C ARG A 54 -6.76 1.89 -11.81
N ILE A 55 -6.83 1.05 -10.78
CA ILE A 55 -7.92 1.02 -9.81
C ILE A 55 -7.61 1.96 -8.64
N ALA A 56 -8.61 2.68 -8.14
CA ALA A 56 -8.40 3.59 -7.03
C ALA A 56 -8.02 2.82 -5.76
N GLN A 57 -7.02 3.30 -5.02
CA GLN A 57 -6.63 2.79 -3.71
C GLN A 57 -7.81 2.62 -2.74
N THR A 58 -8.81 3.50 -2.83
CA THR A 58 -10.02 3.47 -2.00
C THR A 58 -10.92 2.26 -2.26
N ASP A 59 -10.86 1.65 -3.44
CA ASP A 59 -11.85 0.66 -3.86
C ASP A 59 -11.69 -0.68 -3.13
N ILE A 60 -10.49 -0.94 -2.58
CA ILE A 60 -10.21 -2.13 -1.78
C ILE A 60 -11.05 -2.21 -0.50
N PHE A 61 -11.54 -1.07 0.00
CA PHE A 61 -12.43 -1.02 1.17
C PHE A 61 -13.68 -1.89 0.96
N ASN A 62 -14.38 -1.70 -0.16
CA ASN A 62 -15.61 -2.42 -0.43
C ASN A 62 -15.34 -3.92 -0.63
N VAL A 63 -14.24 -4.28 -1.27
CA VAL A 63 -13.83 -5.69 -1.42
C VAL A 63 -13.71 -6.38 -0.06
N MET A 64 -13.01 -5.75 0.89
CA MET A 64 -12.86 -6.30 2.23
C MET A 64 -14.17 -6.30 3.02
N TYR A 65 -14.94 -5.22 2.92
CA TYR A 65 -16.20 -5.07 3.64
C TYR A 65 -17.23 -6.09 3.17
N ASP A 66 -17.46 -6.19 1.86
CA ASP A 66 -18.41 -7.12 1.25
C ASP A 66 -18.03 -8.57 1.57
N HIS A 67 -16.73 -8.91 1.56
CA HIS A 67 -16.28 -10.26 1.91
C HIS A 67 -16.53 -10.63 3.37
N MET A 68 -16.37 -9.70 4.32
CA MET A 68 -16.55 -10.00 5.74
C MET A 68 -18.00 -9.88 6.20
N ILE A 69 -18.79 -8.99 5.58
CA ILE A 69 -20.14 -8.64 6.03
C ILE A 69 -21.21 -9.31 5.19
N ASP A 70 -21.06 -9.30 3.87
CA ASP A 70 -22.07 -9.77 2.92
C ASP A 70 -21.75 -11.17 2.36
N ASN A 71 -20.89 -11.92 3.05
CA ASN A 71 -20.48 -13.26 2.66
C ASN A 71 -21.66 -14.24 2.64
N THR A 72 -21.87 -14.90 1.51
CA THR A 72 -22.92 -15.92 1.36
C THR A 72 -22.38 -17.33 1.10
N SER A 73 -21.09 -17.58 1.35
CA SER A 73 -20.45 -18.87 1.08
C SER A 73 -20.93 -20.00 1.99
N GLY A 74 -21.55 -19.67 3.13
CA GLY A 74 -21.93 -20.61 4.19
C GLY A 74 -20.76 -21.08 5.05
N LYS A 75 -19.57 -20.52 4.84
CA LYS A 75 -18.35 -20.73 5.63
C LYS A 75 -18.09 -19.52 6.54
N GLN A 76 -17.21 -19.68 7.52
CA GLN A 76 -16.77 -18.56 8.37
C GLN A 76 -15.91 -17.58 7.54
N PRO A 77 -16.32 -16.31 7.35
CA PRO A 77 -15.50 -15.34 6.64
C PRO A 77 -14.22 -15.04 7.43
N LYS A 78 -13.08 -15.09 6.74
CA LYS A 78 -11.77 -14.73 7.28
C LYS A 78 -11.07 -13.75 6.34
N LEU A 79 -10.32 -12.80 6.89
CA LEU A 79 -9.56 -11.81 6.12
C LEU A 79 -8.11 -11.78 6.60
N LEU A 80 -7.17 -11.87 5.67
CA LEU A 80 -5.77 -11.48 5.86
C LEU A 80 -5.45 -10.31 4.92
N PHE A 81 -5.01 -9.20 5.48
CA PHE A 81 -4.50 -8.04 4.75
C PHE A 81 -3.03 -7.82 5.11
N VAL A 82 -2.15 -7.86 4.11
CA VAL A 82 -0.71 -7.61 4.27
C VAL A 82 -0.32 -6.40 3.42
N GLY A 83 0.06 -5.31 4.08
CA GLY A 83 0.59 -4.13 3.42
C GLY A 83 2.07 -4.25 3.17
N TYR A 84 2.51 -3.97 1.94
CA TYR A 84 3.93 -3.78 1.60
C TYR A 84 4.20 -2.28 1.46
N ASP A 85 4.61 -1.65 2.55
CA ASP A 85 4.80 -0.19 2.60
C ASP A 85 5.85 0.25 1.59
N GLY A 86 5.54 1.21 0.72
CA GLY A 86 6.48 1.75 -0.26
C GLY A 86 6.96 0.76 -1.35
N ALA A 87 6.29 -0.39 -1.55
CA ALA A 87 6.66 -1.33 -2.61
C ALA A 87 6.28 -0.79 -4.00
N ILE A 88 7.28 -0.60 -4.88
CA ILE A 88 7.08 -0.15 -6.26
C ILE A 88 6.43 -1.24 -7.11
N ALA A 89 5.40 -0.88 -7.88
CA ALA A 89 4.63 -1.83 -8.68
C ALA A 89 5.47 -2.63 -9.68
N ASN A 90 6.53 -2.04 -10.25
CA ASN A 90 7.39 -2.73 -11.23
C ASN A 90 8.37 -3.74 -10.59
N ALA A 91 8.43 -3.85 -9.25
CA ALA A 91 9.13 -4.96 -8.60
C ALA A 91 8.34 -6.27 -8.64
N ILE A 92 7.01 -6.19 -8.81
CA ILE A 92 6.12 -7.36 -8.73
C ILE A 92 6.36 -8.37 -9.85
N PRO A 93 6.48 -7.97 -11.13
CA PRO A 93 6.77 -8.94 -12.19
C PRO A 93 8.07 -9.73 -12.01
N LEU A 94 9.03 -9.19 -11.25
CA LEU A 94 10.30 -9.84 -10.97
C LEU A 94 10.21 -10.95 -9.92
N GLN A 95 9.07 -11.11 -9.25
CA GLN A 95 8.85 -12.18 -8.27
C GLN A 95 8.33 -13.48 -8.91
N LYS A 96 8.04 -13.49 -10.21
CA LYS A 96 7.42 -14.64 -10.90
C LYS A 96 8.15 -15.97 -10.68
N ASP A 97 9.47 -15.94 -10.70
CA ASP A 97 10.32 -17.13 -10.55
C ASP A 97 10.93 -17.24 -9.14
N TYR A 98 10.50 -16.38 -8.19
CA TYR A 98 10.93 -16.46 -6.81
C TYR A 98 10.18 -17.59 -6.09
N GLN A 99 10.92 -18.47 -5.42
CA GLN A 99 10.39 -19.74 -4.89
C GLN A 99 9.23 -19.56 -3.91
N THR A 100 9.28 -18.47 -3.14
CA THR A 100 8.34 -18.11 -2.07
C THR A 100 7.57 -16.85 -2.44
N SER A 101 7.22 -16.67 -3.72
CA SER A 101 6.41 -15.52 -4.14
C SER A 101 4.96 -15.65 -3.66
N ALA A 102 4.61 -14.87 -2.63
CA ALA A 102 3.26 -14.77 -2.10
C ALA A 102 2.28 -14.23 -3.15
N ILE A 103 2.66 -13.16 -3.85
CA ILE A 103 1.81 -12.55 -4.87
C ILE A 103 1.50 -13.53 -6.01
N PHE A 104 2.50 -14.27 -6.50
CA PHE A 104 2.26 -15.25 -7.56
C PHE A 104 1.44 -16.44 -7.09
N LYS A 105 1.57 -16.85 -5.82
CA LYS A 105 0.69 -17.85 -5.21
C LYS A 105 -0.77 -17.38 -5.19
N LEU A 106 -1.05 -16.15 -4.77
CA LEU A 106 -2.40 -15.57 -4.80
C LEU A 106 -2.96 -15.51 -6.24
N ARG A 107 -2.11 -15.12 -7.20
CA ARG A 107 -2.46 -15.02 -8.62
C ARG A 107 -2.92 -16.34 -9.26
N GLU A 108 -2.57 -17.50 -8.69
CA GLU A 108 -3.00 -18.80 -9.24
C GLU A 108 -4.52 -18.99 -9.21
N THR A 109 -5.20 -18.39 -8.23
CA THR A 109 -6.65 -18.52 -8.01
C THR A 109 -7.41 -17.20 -8.12
N GLY A 110 -6.75 -16.08 -7.82
CA GLY A 110 -7.31 -14.75 -7.98
C GLY A 110 -6.57 -13.93 -9.04
N GLY A 111 -6.05 -12.77 -8.65
CA GLY A 111 -5.45 -11.83 -9.60
C GLY A 111 -4.49 -10.83 -8.98
N VAL A 112 -3.75 -10.16 -9.87
CA VAL A 112 -2.87 -9.02 -9.56
C VAL A 112 -3.30 -7.86 -10.43
N TYR A 113 -3.41 -6.67 -9.84
CA TYR A 113 -4.00 -5.50 -10.46
C TYR A 113 -3.13 -4.28 -10.19
N LEU A 114 -3.06 -3.37 -11.16
CA LEU A 114 -2.48 -2.06 -10.98
C LEU A 114 -3.50 -1.14 -10.31
N GLY A 115 -3.04 -0.39 -9.32
CA GLY A 115 -3.81 0.64 -8.65
C GLY A 115 -3.13 2.00 -8.69
N TYR A 116 -3.82 3.02 -8.22
CA TYR A 116 -3.24 4.34 -7.98
C TYR A 116 -3.59 4.91 -6.61
N CYS A 117 -2.64 5.65 -6.05
CA CYS A 117 -2.78 6.44 -4.83
C CYS A 117 -2.49 7.93 -5.10
N GLY A 118 -2.51 8.77 -4.05
CA GLY A 118 -2.23 10.21 -4.16
C GLY A 118 -3.48 11.07 -4.44
N GLY A 119 -4.67 10.51 -4.23
CA GLY A 119 -5.95 11.21 -4.29
C GLY A 119 -6.70 11.05 -5.62
N ALA A 120 -7.93 11.55 -5.68
CA ALA A 120 -8.78 11.48 -6.88
C ALA A 120 -8.14 12.17 -8.11
N LYS A 121 -7.29 13.17 -7.87
CA LYS A 121 -6.39 13.77 -8.87
C LYS A 121 -4.96 13.78 -8.32
N PRO A 122 -3.94 13.71 -9.20
CA PRO A 122 -2.55 13.75 -8.77
C PRO A 122 -2.25 14.98 -7.88
N GLY A 123 -1.86 14.72 -6.63
CA GLY A 123 -1.46 15.74 -5.67
C GLY A 123 -2.59 16.25 -4.77
N ASP A 124 -3.81 15.69 -4.88
CA ASP A 124 -4.88 15.92 -3.89
C ASP A 124 -4.53 15.33 -2.52
N GLN A 125 -3.62 14.35 -2.48
CA GLN A 125 -3.14 13.66 -1.30
C GLN A 125 -1.66 13.29 -1.51
N ASP A 126 -0.84 13.31 -0.46
CA ASP A 126 0.54 12.83 -0.56
C ASP A 126 0.55 11.30 -0.84
N THR A 127 1.44 10.86 -1.72
CA THR A 127 1.76 9.42 -1.90
C THR A 127 2.69 8.96 -0.77
N SER A 128 2.13 8.86 0.43
CA SER A 128 2.84 8.50 1.68
C SER A 128 2.01 7.55 2.53
N THR A 129 2.68 6.88 3.48
CA THR A 129 2.17 5.90 4.43
C THR A 129 0.78 6.19 5.00
N ALA A 130 0.63 7.25 5.82
CA ALA A 130 -0.63 7.46 6.52
C ALA A 130 -1.80 7.76 5.57
N PRO A 131 -1.65 8.65 4.57
CA PRO A 131 -2.71 8.88 3.59
C PRO A 131 -3.06 7.65 2.75
N GLY A 132 -2.05 6.86 2.35
CA GLY A 132 -2.24 5.66 1.54
C GLY A 132 -3.08 4.62 2.26
N TRP A 133 -2.64 4.22 3.46
CA TRP A 133 -3.36 3.26 4.27
C TRP A 133 -4.73 3.79 4.74
N ALA A 134 -4.84 5.07 5.09
CA ALA A 134 -6.13 5.66 5.45
C ALA A 134 -7.12 5.63 4.28
N ALA A 135 -6.68 5.90 3.04
CA ALA A 135 -7.54 5.80 1.87
C ALA A 135 -8.03 4.35 1.64
N ALA A 136 -7.13 3.38 1.74
CA ALA A 136 -7.46 1.96 1.61
C ALA A 136 -8.44 1.48 2.70
N PHE A 137 -8.22 1.89 3.96
CA PHE A 137 -9.02 1.42 5.10
C PHE A 137 -10.30 2.20 5.32
N THR A 138 -10.50 3.37 4.71
CA THR A 138 -11.75 4.15 4.87
C THR A 138 -12.60 4.16 3.61
N GLY A 139 -12.04 3.75 2.47
CA GLY A 139 -12.71 3.79 1.17
C GLY A 139 -12.91 5.21 0.63
N VAL A 140 -12.28 6.22 1.23
CA VAL A 140 -12.38 7.61 0.82
C VAL A 140 -11.02 8.31 0.86
N TRP A 141 -10.81 9.26 -0.04
CA TRP A 141 -9.56 10.03 -0.13
C TRP A 141 -9.37 11.00 1.05
N GLY A 142 -8.13 11.49 1.20
CA GLY A 142 -7.68 12.44 2.23
C GLY A 142 -8.56 13.68 2.40
N SER A 143 -9.13 14.20 1.31
CA SER A 143 -10.06 15.35 1.37
C SER A 143 -11.32 15.07 2.20
N VAL A 144 -11.77 13.81 2.21
CA VAL A 144 -12.88 13.33 3.05
C VAL A 144 -12.34 12.88 4.40
N SER A 145 -11.39 11.94 4.43
CA SER A 145 -10.88 11.31 5.66
C SER A 145 -10.13 12.27 6.59
N GLY A 146 -9.59 13.36 6.05
CA GLY A 146 -8.72 14.30 6.73
C GLY A 146 -7.24 13.93 6.72
N VAL A 147 -6.87 12.77 6.17
CA VAL A 147 -5.50 12.26 6.14
C VAL A 147 -4.86 12.55 4.79
N GLU A 148 -4.37 13.78 4.60
CA GLU A 148 -3.73 14.21 3.34
C GLU A 148 -2.19 14.04 3.35
N ALA A 149 -1.58 13.97 4.54
CA ALA A 149 -0.15 13.77 4.78
C ALA A 149 0.13 12.94 6.06
N ASN A 150 1.35 12.41 6.23
CA ASN A 150 1.79 11.57 7.37
C ASN A 150 1.63 12.19 8.78
N LYS A 151 1.37 13.50 8.85
CA LYS A 151 1.17 14.22 10.12
C LYS A 151 -0.30 14.42 10.49
N ASN A 152 -1.22 13.90 9.68
CA ASN A 152 -2.65 14.08 9.90
C ASN A 152 -3.25 12.94 10.74
N GLU A 153 -4.32 13.29 11.44
CA GLU A 153 -5.18 12.37 12.16
C GLU A 153 -6.44 12.09 11.34
N LEU A 154 -6.95 10.87 11.44
CA LEU A 154 -8.21 10.48 10.82
C LEU A 154 -9.39 11.23 11.47
N LYS A 155 -10.30 11.76 10.65
CA LYS A 155 -11.56 12.34 11.13
C LYS A 155 -12.49 11.22 11.63
N GLU A 156 -13.13 11.44 12.77
CA GLU A 156 -14.09 10.50 13.38
C GLU A 156 -15.27 10.13 12.45
N THR A 157 -15.59 10.99 11.47
CA THR A 157 -16.64 10.72 10.48
C THR A 157 -16.22 9.73 9.40
N SER A 158 -14.94 9.37 9.29
CA SER A 158 -14.38 8.51 8.24
C SER A 158 -13.78 7.25 8.85
N ARG A 159 -14.64 6.44 9.46
CA ARG A 159 -14.22 5.27 10.25
C ARG A 159 -13.51 4.23 9.39
N SER A 160 -12.35 3.75 9.84
CA SER A 160 -11.62 2.67 9.18
C SER A 160 -12.41 1.36 9.22
N ILE A 161 -12.12 0.46 8.28
CA ILE A 161 -12.71 -0.87 8.23
C ILE A 161 -12.33 -1.70 9.45
N ILE A 162 -11.11 -1.50 9.97
CA ILE A 162 -10.61 -2.12 11.21
C ILE A 162 -11.53 -1.76 12.38
N TYR A 163 -11.81 -0.46 12.56
CA TYR A 163 -12.73 0.00 13.60
C TYR A 163 -14.16 -0.51 13.36
N GLN A 164 -14.63 -0.48 12.11
CA GLN A 164 -15.99 -0.92 11.76
C GLN A 164 -16.22 -2.42 12.00
N PHE A 165 -15.20 -3.27 11.83
CA PHE A 165 -15.26 -4.69 12.15
C PHE A 165 -15.32 -4.93 13.66
N GLY A 166 -14.45 -4.27 14.44
CA GLY A 166 -14.51 -4.37 15.90
C GLY A 166 -15.83 -3.85 16.48
N GLU A 167 -16.38 -2.74 15.97
CA GLU A 167 -17.69 -2.23 16.37
C GLU A 167 -18.82 -3.26 16.16
N ARG A 168 -18.68 -4.12 15.14
CA ARG A 168 -19.61 -5.22 14.85
C ARG A 168 -19.34 -6.49 15.64
N GLY A 169 -18.32 -6.49 16.51
CA GLY A 169 -17.93 -7.64 17.30
C GLY A 169 -17.12 -8.69 16.52
N ILE A 170 -16.58 -8.35 15.35
CA ILE A 170 -15.68 -9.23 14.59
C ILE A 170 -14.29 -9.13 15.23
N PRO A 171 -13.71 -10.23 15.76
CA PRO A 171 -12.35 -10.23 16.28
C PRO A 171 -11.36 -9.77 15.22
N THR A 172 -10.71 -8.64 15.47
CA THR A 172 -9.87 -7.93 14.51
C THR A 172 -8.50 -7.63 15.12
N SER A 173 -7.46 -7.62 14.30
CA SER A 173 -6.12 -7.20 14.71
C SER A 173 -5.49 -6.26 13.71
N TYR A 174 -4.66 -5.35 14.19
CA TYR A 174 -3.85 -4.46 13.37
C TYR A 174 -2.43 -4.33 13.91
N SER A 175 -1.47 -4.89 13.17
CA SER A 175 -0.09 -5.06 13.62
C SER A 175 0.86 -4.26 12.74
N VAL A 176 1.61 -3.36 13.36
CA VAL A 176 2.45 -2.37 12.68
C VAL A 176 3.74 -2.13 13.45
N THR A 177 4.74 -1.55 12.80
CA THR A 177 5.97 -1.09 13.46
C THR A 177 6.10 0.43 13.43
N TRP A 178 5.47 1.10 12.45
CA TRP A 178 5.45 2.56 12.40
C TRP A 178 4.41 3.15 13.36
N GLU A 179 4.89 3.57 14.53
CA GLU A 179 4.12 4.18 15.64
C GLU A 179 3.03 5.18 15.23
N PRO A 180 3.24 6.09 14.25
CA PRO A 180 2.21 7.03 13.84
C PRO A 180 0.89 6.42 13.39
N HIS A 181 0.84 5.14 13.00
CA HIS A 181 -0.44 4.47 12.78
C HIS A 181 -1.32 4.51 14.03
N ILE A 182 -0.79 4.10 15.18
CA ILE A 182 -1.54 3.91 16.42
C ILE A 182 -1.62 5.23 17.21
N GLU A 183 -0.51 5.93 17.35
CA GLU A 183 -0.42 7.11 18.25
C GLU A 183 -0.80 8.43 17.55
N ARG A 184 -1.02 8.42 16.22
CA ARG A 184 -1.42 9.62 15.47
C ARG A 184 -2.60 9.39 14.54
N THR A 185 -2.43 8.65 13.46
CA THR A 185 -3.42 8.55 12.38
C THR A 185 -4.73 7.96 12.88
N TYR A 186 -4.68 6.83 13.60
CA TYR A 186 -5.87 6.14 14.12
C TYR A 186 -6.10 6.37 15.63
N VAL A 187 -5.41 7.31 16.27
CA VAL A 187 -5.41 7.49 17.75
C VAL A 187 -6.81 7.59 18.36
N LYS A 188 -7.74 8.24 17.66
CA LYS A 188 -9.13 8.39 18.10
C LYS A 188 -9.92 7.09 18.02
N GLU A 189 -9.66 6.28 16.99
CA GLU A 189 -10.27 4.96 16.85
C GLU A 189 -9.72 3.98 17.87
N VAL A 190 -8.40 3.99 18.12
CA VAL A 190 -7.75 3.19 19.16
C VAL A 190 -8.35 3.53 20.53
N THR A 191 -8.35 4.81 20.91
CA THR A 191 -8.91 5.27 22.20
C THR A 191 -10.39 4.89 22.34
N SER A 192 -11.16 5.02 21.26
CA SER A 192 -12.59 4.69 21.25
C SER A 192 -12.83 3.18 21.34
N ALA A 193 -12.05 2.36 20.63
CA ALA A 193 -12.15 0.91 20.69
C ALA A 193 -11.84 0.37 22.09
N GLU A 194 -10.80 0.88 22.74
CA GLU A 194 -10.47 0.56 24.13
C GLU A 194 -11.60 0.95 25.09
N THR A 195 -12.09 2.18 24.98
CA THR A 195 -13.18 2.71 25.82
C THR A 195 -14.45 1.87 25.72
N ASN A 196 -14.76 1.39 24.51
CA ASN A 196 -15.95 0.57 24.25
C ASN A 196 -15.70 -0.94 24.35
N SER A 197 -14.46 -1.36 24.63
CA SER A 197 -14.05 -2.77 24.69
C SER A 197 -14.40 -3.54 23.42
N TYR A 198 -14.19 -2.93 22.25
CA TYR A 198 -14.32 -3.64 20.98
C TYR A 198 -13.20 -4.69 20.85
N PRO A 199 -13.45 -5.86 20.22
CA PRO A 199 -12.47 -6.92 20.05
C PRO A 199 -11.47 -6.57 18.93
N ILE A 200 -10.71 -5.49 19.14
CA ILE A 200 -9.63 -5.06 18.26
C ILE A 200 -8.34 -5.06 19.05
N ASP A 201 -7.37 -5.84 18.60
CA ASP A 201 -6.01 -5.77 19.12
C ASP A 201 -5.15 -4.88 18.21
N TYR A 202 -4.70 -3.74 18.75
CA TYR A 202 -3.70 -2.88 18.09
C TYR A 202 -2.32 -3.26 18.62
N VAL A 203 -1.41 -3.66 17.73
CA VAL A 203 -0.08 -4.17 18.09
C VAL A 203 0.98 -3.28 17.47
N LEU A 204 1.85 -2.72 18.32
CA LEU A 204 3.04 -1.97 17.90
C LEU A 204 4.28 -2.81 18.17
N GLY A 205 4.89 -3.32 17.10
CA GLY A 205 6.17 -4.03 17.13
C GLY A 205 7.38 -3.09 17.00
N GLU A 206 8.59 -3.62 17.19
CA GLU A 206 9.84 -2.86 17.00
C GLU A 206 10.43 -3.04 15.60
N LYS A 207 10.12 -4.16 14.94
CA LYS A 207 10.62 -4.56 13.62
C LYS A 207 9.59 -5.41 12.90
N ASP A 208 9.72 -5.53 11.58
CA ASP A 208 8.76 -6.26 10.74
C ASP A 208 8.55 -7.72 11.16
N GLU A 209 9.58 -8.37 11.70
CA GLU A 209 9.49 -9.73 12.25
C GLU A 209 8.44 -9.82 13.36
N ASP A 210 8.26 -8.78 14.17
CA ASP A 210 7.25 -8.78 15.24
C ASP A 210 5.83 -8.69 14.65
N THR A 211 5.63 -7.87 13.61
CA THR A 211 4.36 -7.79 12.86
C THR A 211 4.04 -9.13 12.19
N PHE A 212 5.02 -9.76 11.53
CA PHE A 212 4.88 -11.08 10.93
C PHE A 212 4.51 -12.16 11.96
N LEU A 213 5.23 -12.22 13.09
CA LEU A 213 5.01 -13.24 14.12
C LEU A 213 3.64 -13.09 14.78
N ASP A 214 3.18 -11.87 15.08
CA ASP A 214 1.84 -11.63 15.62
C ASP A 214 0.75 -12.06 14.63
N MET A 215 0.85 -11.66 13.34
CA MET A 215 -0.11 -12.12 12.32
C MET A 215 -0.15 -13.65 12.22
N LYS A 216 1.02 -14.29 12.24
CA LYS A 216 1.12 -15.75 12.18
C LYS A 216 0.49 -16.42 13.41
N GLU A 217 0.74 -15.90 14.61
CA GLU A 217 0.15 -16.41 15.85
C GLU A 217 -1.39 -16.32 15.81
N ARG A 218 -1.94 -15.21 15.31
CA ARG A 218 -3.39 -15.04 15.14
C ARG A 218 -3.99 -16.02 14.14
N ILE A 219 -3.28 -16.28 13.04
CA ILE A 219 -3.66 -17.32 12.08
C ILE A 219 -3.59 -18.69 12.73
N GLU A 220 -2.61 -19.00 13.57
CA GLU A 220 -2.48 -20.31 14.22
C GLU A 220 -3.54 -20.54 15.30
N SER A 221 -3.83 -19.53 16.14
CA SER A 221 -4.86 -19.61 17.18
C SER A 221 -6.27 -19.71 16.59
N GLY A 222 -6.54 -18.98 15.50
CA GLY A 222 -7.86 -18.93 14.87
C GLY A 222 -8.87 -18.02 15.56
N ASP A 223 -8.46 -17.33 16.63
CA ASP A 223 -9.33 -16.47 17.45
C ASP A 223 -9.57 -15.09 16.82
N THR A 224 -8.82 -14.75 15.76
CA THR A 224 -9.01 -13.52 14.99
C THR A 224 -9.66 -13.85 13.63
N ASP A 225 -10.68 -13.08 13.24
CA ASP A 225 -11.39 -13.23 11.97
C ASP A 225 -10.85 -12.27 10.89
N ALA A 226 -10.42 -11.08 11.27
CA ALA A 226 -9.81 -10.09 10.37
C ALA A 226 -8.41 -9.67 10.85
N ILE A 227 -7.38 -10.03 10.08
CA ILE A 227 -5.98 -9.82 10.43
C ILE A 227 -5.37 -8.82 9.47
N PHE A 228 -4.90 -7.69 9.99
CA PHE A 228 -4.24 -6.64 9.22
C PHE A 228 -2.81 -6.47 9.73
N GLY A 229 -1.85 -6.36 8.82
CA GLY A 229 -0.51 -5.91 9.18
C GLY A 229 0.20 -5.21 8.05
N ILE A 230 1.09 -4.28 8.40
CA ILE A 230 1.90 -3.50 7.46
C ILE A 230 3.37 -3.86 7.69
N LEU A 231 4.05 -4.27 6.62
CA LEU A 231 5.49 -4.56 6.58
C LEU A 231 6.22 -3.36 5.95
N GLU A 232 7.16 -2.79 6.68
CA GLU A 232 7.95 -1.58 6.36
C GLU A 232 9.22 -1.89 5.55
N TYR A 233 9.51 -3.16 5.27
CA TYR A 233 10.74 -3.60 4.60
C TYR A 233 11.10 -2.73 3.40
N THR A 234 10.14 -2.55 2.49
CA THR A 234 10.36 -1.89 1.20
C THR A 234 10.47 -0.37 1.31
N ASP A 235 9.68 0.29 2.14
CA ASP A 235 9.80 1.73 2.41
C ASP A 235 11.14 2.06 3.07
N SER A 236 11.50 1.31 4.12
CA SER A 236 12.79 1.44 4.81
C SER A 236 13.98 1.25 3.87
N ALA A 237 13.95 0.22 3.02
CA ALA A 237 14.98 0.00 2.01
C ALA A 237 14.98 1.07 0.90
N GLY A 238 13.80 1.58 0.53
CA GLY A 238 13.61 2.67 -0.42
C GLY A 238 14.26 3.96 0.07
N HIS A 239 14.04 4.33 1.34
CA HIS A 239 14.72 5.45 1.98
C HIS A 239 16.23 5.23 2.13
N GLY A 240 16.65 4.04 2.58
CA GLY A 240 18.06 3.74 2.86
C GLY A 240 18.93 3.64 1.60
N PHE A 241 18.41 2.98 0.56
CA PHE A 241 19.18 2.60 -0.62
C PHE A 241 18.63 3.20 -1.91
N GLY A 242 17.32 3.07 -2.12
CA GLY A 242 16.58 3.70 -3.19
C GLY A 242 15.46 2.82 -3.75
N TYR A 243 14.38 3.46 -4.19
CA TYR A 243 13.21 2.85 -4.86
C TYR A 243 13.54 2.49 -6.31
N LYS A 244 14.21 1.35 -6.53
CA LYS A 244 14.54 0.88 -7.88
C LYS A 244 14.82 -0.62 -7.92
N THR A 245 14.28 -1.30 -8.93
CA THR A 245 14.45 -2.75 -9.15
C THR A 245 15.90 -3.17 -9.43
N SER A 246 16.74 -2.25 -9.91
CA SER A 246 18.18 -2.51 -10.11
C SER A 246 19.00 -2.45 -8.82
N ILE A 247 18.41 -2.10 -7.67
CA ILE A 247 19.08 -2.05 -6.37
C ILE A 247 18.78 -3.36 -5.64
N GLU A 248 19.81 -4.21 -5.50
CA GLU A 248 19.70 -5.52 -4.86
C GLU A 248 19.11 -5.44 -3.46
N LYS A 249 19.57 -4.49 -2.62
CA LYS A 249 19.05 -4.29 -1.27
C LYS A 249 17.56 -3.93 -1.20
N TYR A 250 17.05 -3.24 -2.21
CA TYR A 250 15.62 -2.95 -2.30
C TYR A 250 14.85 -4.22 -2.72
N MET A 251 15.38 -4.97 -3.68
CA MET A 251 14.77 -6.24 -4.10
C MET A 251 14.84 -7.32 -3.01
N ASP A 252 15.85 -7.32 -2.14
CA ASP A 252 15.91 -8.20 -0.97
C ASP A 252 14.81 -7.83 0.03
N ALA A 253 14.51 -6.55 0.22
CA ALA A 253 13.40 -6.12 1.05
C ALA A 253 12.04 -6.55 0.47
N VAL A 254 11.86 -6.48 -0.86
CA VAL A 254 10.67 -7.03 -1.53
C VAL A 254 10.55 -8.53 -1.26
N ARG A 255 11.67 -9.29 -1.35
CA ARG A 255 11.68 -10.73 -1.11
C ARG A 255 11.41 -11.09 0.35
N ASN A 256 11.88 -10.31 1.31
CA ASN A 256 11.55 -10.50 2.73
C ASN A 256 10.03 -10.37 2.96
N ALA A 257 9.41 -9.35 2.37
CA ALA A 257 7.96 -9.18 2.45
C ALA A 257 7.19 -10.35 1.78
N GLU A 258 7.68 -10.84 0.62
CA GLU A 258 7.14 -12.02 -0.06
C GLU A 258 7.29 -13.29 0.78
N ASP A 259 8.44 -13.52 1.42
CA ASP A 259 8.70 -14.68 2.26
C ASP A 259 7.76 -14.74 3.47
N ASP A 260 7.60 -13.61 4.16
CA ASP A 260 6.70 -13.51 5.31
C ASP A 260 5.24 -13.74 4.89
N ALA A 261 4.78 -13.06 3.84
CA ALA A 261 3.43 -13.25 3.34
C ALA A 261 3.19 -14.69 2.82
N TYR A 262 4.18 -15.30 2.18
CA TYR A 262 4.09 -16.69 1.72
C TYR A 262 3.98 -17.65 2.91
N SER A 263 4.73 -17.39 4.00
CA SER A 263 4.58 -18.12 5.25
C SER A 263 3.19 -17.95 5.84
N LEU A 264 2.62 -16.73 5.87
CA LEU A 264 1.26 -16.50 6.40
C LEU A 264 0.21 -17.27 5.59
N ILE A 265 0.28 -17.21 4.25
CA ILE A 265 -0.62 -17.95 3.35
C ILE A 265 -0.48 -19.46 3.59
N SER A 266 0.74 -19.97 3.70
CA SER A 266 0.99 -21.39 3.94
C SER A 266 0.49 -21.83 5.32
N THR A 267 0.59 -20.97 6.34
CA THR A 267 0.00 -21.23 7.67
C THR A 267 -1.52 -21.32 7.57
N ILE A 268 -2.19 -20.40 6.86
CA ILE A 268 -3.64 -20.46 6.61
C ILE A 268 -4.04 -21.79 6.00
N GLU A 269 -3.39 -22.21 4.90
CA GLU A 269 -3.70 -23.44 4.18
C GLU A 269 -3.45 -24.71 5.02
N SER A 270 -2.59 -24.63 6.02
CA SER A 270 -2.26 -25.74 6.92
C SER A 270 -3.24 -25.91 8.08
N ARG A 271 -4.16 -24.96 8.29
CA ARG A 271 -5.13 -25.00 9.39
C ARG A 271 -6.08 -26.19 9.23
N ALA A 272 -6.36 -26.88 10.33
CA ALA A 272 -7.31 -27.99 10.36
C ALA A 272 -8.75 -27.56 10.01
N THR A 273 -9.08 -26.28 10.20
CA THR A 273 -10.40 -25.66 9.92
C THR A 273 -10.46 -24.94 8.57
N TYR A 274 -9.40 -25.03 7.75
CA TYR A 274 -9.31 -24.28 6.49
C TYR A 274 -10.48 -24.58 5.52
N ALA A 275 -11.03 -25.80 5.55
CA ALA A 275 -12.13 -26.18 4.67
C ALA A 275 -13.47 -25.49 5.04
N GLU A 276 -13.62 -25.10 6.30
CA GLU A 276 -14.79 -24.47 6.92
C GLU A 276 -14.69 -22.93 6.92
N GLU A 277 -13.55 -22.40 6.48
CA GLU A 277 -13.23 -20.98 6.41
C GLU A 277 -13.30 -20.48 4.96
N ASP A 278 -13.74 -19.23 4.78
CA ASP A 278 -13.68 -18.52 3.51
C ASP A 278 -12.71 -17.35 3.63
N TRP A 279 -11.46 -17.59 3.23
CA TRP A 279 -10.38 -16.62 3.30
C TRP A 279 -10.38 -15.68 2.09
N LEU A 280 -10.42 -14.37 2.36
CA LEU A 280 -9.91 -13.35 1.46
C LEU A 280 -8.51 -12.98 1.93
N ILE A 281 -7.55 -13.06 1.02
CA ILE A 281 -6.17 -12.65 1.26
C ILE A 281 -5.88 -11.50 0.30
N ILE A 282 -5.38 -10.39 0.83
CA ILE A 282 -4.97 -9.21 0.07
C ILE A 282 -3.53 -8.87 0.42
N ILE A 283 -2.72 -8.66 -0.62
CA ILE A 283 -1.42 -8.00 -0.52
C ILE A 283 -1.48 -6.74 -1.37
N MET A 284 -1.09 -5.60 -0.84
CA MET A 284 -1.04 -4.35 -1.62
C MET A 284 0.06 -3.41 -1.14
N SER A 285 0.47 -2.48 -2.00
CA SER A 285 1.24 -1.31 -1.58
C SER A 285 0.36 -0.07 -1.45
N ASP A 286 0.78 0.86 -0.61
CA ASP A 286 0.10 2.11 -0.34
C ASP A 286 0.64 3.28 -1.18
N HIS A 287 1.93 3.24 -1.47
CA HIS A 287 2.62 4.06 -2.47
C HIS A 287 3.82 3.31 -3.05
N GLY A 288 4.39 3.88 -4.10
CA GLY A 288 5.76 3.59 -4.51
C GLY A 288 6.71 4.70 -4.09
N GLY A 289 7.85 4.82 -4.77
CA GLY A 289 8.83 5.87 -4.49
C GLY A 289 9.74 6.11 -5.66
N ILE A 290 10.52 7.19 -5.57
CA ILE A 290 11.54 7.51 -6.57
C ILE A 290 12.79 8.06 -5.89
N TYR A 291 13.95 7.63 -6.36
CA TYR A 291 15.22 7.89 -5.67
C TYR A 291 15.16 7.34 -4.24
N ARG A 292 15.18 8.19 -3.23
CA ARG A 292 15.11 7.84 -1.80
C ARG A 292 13.96 8.53 -1.07
N ASN A 293 12.97 9.01 -1.83
CA ASN A 293 11.83 9.75 -1.30
C ASN A 293 10.55 9.29 -1.99
N HIS A 294 9.44 9.69 -1.38
CA HIS A 294 8.10 9.59 -1.91
C HIS A 294 7.31 10.85 -1.46
N GLY A 295 5.99 10.85 -1.63
CA GLY A 295 5.10 11.96 -1.27
C GLY A 295 4.92 13.03 -2.35
N LYS A 296 5.16 12.71 -3.62
CA LYS A 296 4.87 13.59 -4.77
C LYS A 296 3.90 12.89 -5.73
N THR A 297 3.93 13.27 -7.01
CA THR A 297 2.87 12.91 -7.97
C THR A 297 3.41 12.14 -9.18
N SER A 298 4.65 11.64 -9.12
CA SER A 298 5.18 10.82 -10.22
C SER A 298 4.41 9.51 -10.33
N TYR A 299 4.41 8.88 -11.52
CA TYR A 299 3.79 7.57 -11.67
C TYR A 299 4.48 6.48 -10.85
N MET A 300 5.78 6.62 -10.56
CA MET A 300 6.51 5.64 -9.73
C MET A 300 6.04 5.70 -8.27
N GLU A 301 5.70 6.90 -7.79
CA GLU A 301 5.17 7.10 -6.44
C GLU A 301 3.68 6.76 -6.34
N SER A 302 2.91 7.09 -7.37
CA SER A 302 1.44 6.97 -7.35
C SER A 302 0.89 5.66 -7.91
N THR A 303 1.72 4.81 -8.55
CA THR A 303 1.28 3.51 -9.06
C THR A 303 1.57 2.42 -8.04
N ILE A 304 0.52 1.77 -7.57
CA ILE A 304 0.54 0.70 -6.58
C ILE A 304 0.05 -0.61 -7.21
N PHE A 305 0.03 -1.69 -6.44
CA PHE A 305 -0.57 -2.95 -6.85
C PHE A 305 -1.54 -3.49 -5.80
N PHE A 306 -2.44 -4.34 -6.24
CA PHE A 306 -3.23 -5.24 -5.40
C PHE A 306 -3.01 -6.68 -5.88
N ALA A 307 -2.90 -7.62 -4.97
CA ALA A 307 -2.90 -9.06 -5.24
C ALA A 307 -3.89 -9.75 -4.31
N SER A 308 -4.65 -10.71 -4.84
CA SER A 308 -5.63 -11.46 -4.04
C SER A 308 -5.79 -12.89 -4.54
N ASN A 309 -6.15 -13.80 -3.61
CA ASN A 309 -6.57 -15.17 -3.91
C ASN A 309 -7.97 -15.25 -4.56
N LYS A 310 -8.68 -14.13 -4.65
CA LYS A 310 -9.97 -14.02 -5.33
C LYS A 310 -9.90 -13.00 -6.47
N GLU A 311 -10.82 -13.14 -7.42
CA GLU A 311 -11.10 -12.08 -8.39
C GLU A 311 -11.82 -10.95 -7.64
N ILE A 312 -11.15 -9.80 -7.52
CA ILE A 312 -11.65 -8.68 -6.71
C ILE A 312 -12.05 -7.47 -7.56
N PHE A 313 -11.64 -7.42 -8.82
CA PHE A 313 -11.98 -6.36 -9.77
C PHE A 313 -12.21 -6.94 -11.16
N GLY A 314 -13.23 -6.45 -11.89
CA GLY A 314 -13.62 -6.93 -13.20
C GLY A 314 -14.45 -5.92 -13.99
#